data_AF-A0A671L298-F1
#
_entry.id   AF-A0A671L298-F1
#
_cell.length_a   1.000
_cell.length_b   1.000
_cell.length_c   1.000
_cell.angle_alpha   90.00
_cell.angle_beta   90.00
_cell.angle_gamma   90.00
#
_symmetry.space_group_name_H-M   'P 1'
#
loop_
_entity.id
_entity.type
_entity.pdbx_description
1 polymer ?
#
loop_
_entity_poly.entity_id
_entity_poly.type
_entity_poly.pdbx_seq_one_letter_code
_entity_poly.pdbx_strand_id
1 'polypeptide(L)'
;GAEAGDTEILENGGDTSYLVVFSTPFTYFGRTYNITYVNNNGLLTFSQAIPETNPYTFPAYGDEDYIAPLLTDLDDLGIGIYSYQEYTSGSVLTRATQDINQYFPGRDFTASWVFVATWDYVLTWDMNAITVQAVLISDGGFSFILIHYGDCAAIPTAVGAGYDTIGSTDYYQIHYDPNGGYSIPILKNTTNVGVPGRWAFLVYNGPGRTLIKVMC
;
A
#
# COMPACT_ATOMS: atom_id res chain seq x y z
N GLY A 1 -2.10 15.49 2.52
CA GLY A 1 -0.97 16.44 2.61
C GLY A 1 -1.00 17.15 3.95
N ALA A 2 0.02 17.94 4.25
CA ALA A 2 0.30 18.48 5.59
C ALA A 2 -0.89 19.24 6.23
N GLU A 3 -1.75 19.90 5.44
CA GLU A 3 -2.97 20.56 5.95
C GLU A 3 -4.00 19.58 6.53
N ALA A 4 -3.94 18.30 6.15
CA ALA A 4 -4.73 17.20 6.70
C ALA A 4 -4.06 16.53 7.92
N GLY A 5 -2.89 17.01 8.34
CA GLY A 5 -2.12 16.51 9.47
C GLY A 5 -0.97 15.57 9.10
N ASP A 6 -0.83 15.23 7.81
CA ASP A 6 0.13 14.23 7.34
C ASP A 6 1.58 14.62 7.65
N THR A 7 2.38 13.64 8.05
CA THR A 7 3.84 13.78 8.06
C THR A 7 4.34 13.69 6.63
N GLU A 8 4.95 14.76 6.13
CA GLU A 8 5.52 14.83 4.78
C GLU A 8 7.04 14.78 4.84
N ILE A 9 7.63 13.91 4.03
CA ILE A 9 9.07 13.78 3.89
C ILE A 9 9.41 14.06 2.42
N LEU A 10 10.27 15.06 2.22
CA LEU A 10 10.80 15.38 0.91
C LEU A 10 11.88 14.37 0.56
N GLU A 11 11.74 13.71 -0.59
CA GLU A 11 12.77 12.85 -1.13
C GLU A 11 13.83 13.68 -1.86
N ASN A 12 15.12 13.43 -1.59
CA ASN A 12 16.25 14.16 -2.18
C ASN A 12 17.33 13.28 -2.81
N GLY A 13 17.02 12.01 -3.08
CA GLY A 13 17.88 11.06 -3.79
C GLY A 13 18.62 10.11 -2.86
N GLY A 14 18.03 9.73 -1.72
CA GLY A 14 18.60 8.71 -0.86
C GLY A 14 17.56 7.79 -0.27
N ASP A 15 17.92 6.52 -0.05
CA ASP A 15 17.05 5.54 0.57
C ASP A 15 16.63 5.95 1.97
N THR A 16 15.34 6.25 2.12
CA THR A 16 14.79 6.63 3.41
C THR A 16 13.62 5.73 3.79
N SER A 17 13.61 5.32 5.06
CA SER A 17 12.57 4.48 5.63
C SER A 17 12.26 4.95 7.05
N TYR A 18 11.00 5.35 7.27
CA TYR A 18 10.57 5.90 8.55
C TYR A 18 9.73 4.90 9.34
N LEU A 19 10.14 4.64 10.58
CA LEU A 19 9.36 3.85 11.53
C LEU A 19 8.18 4.69 12.03
N VAL A 20 6.98 4.19 11.78
CA VAL A 20 5.72 4.74 12.28
C VAL A 20 5.17 3.81 13.34
N VAL A 21 4.86 4.34 14.51
CA VAL A 21 4.19 3.59 15.59
C VAL A 21 2.68 3.85 15.50
N PHE A 22 1.91 2.79 15.36
CA PHE A 22 0.45 2.85 15.32
C PHE A 22 -0.12 3.07 16.73
N SER A 23 -1.17 3.89 16.83
CA SER A 23 -1.94 4.02 18.08
C SER A 23 -2.81 2.80 18.35
N THR A 24 -3.21 2.10 17.28
CA THR A 24 -4.02 0.89 17.32
C THR A 24 -3.34 -0.21 16.51
N PRO A 25 -3.18 -1.43 17.03
CA PRO A 25 -2.52 -2.50 16.30
C PRO A 25 -3.25 -2.87 15.00
N PHE A 26 -2.50 -3.08 13.92
CA PHE A 26 -3.01 -3.58 12.65
C PHE A 26 -2.75 -5.08 12.54
N THR A 27 -3.76 -5.89 12.18
CA THR A 27 -3.57 -7.33 12.00
C THR A 27 -3.50 -7.68 10.52
N TYR A 28 -2.38 -8.25 10.10
CA TYR A 28 -2.08 -8.67 8.73
C TYR A 28 -1.87 -10.19 8.70
N PHE A 29 -2.80 -10.92 8.06
CA PHE A 29 -2.80 -12.40 7.98
C PHE A 29 -2.56 -13.11 9.32
N GLY A 30 -3.22 -12.63 10.38
CA GLY A 30 -3.15 -13.22 11.72
C GLY A 30 -1.94 -12.78 12.55
N ARG A 31 -1.02 -12.00 12.00
CA ARG A 31 0.06 -11.33 12.74
C ARG A 31 -0.35 -9.90 13.05
N THR A 32 -0.11 -9.47 14.28
CA THR A 32 -0.50 -8.12 14.74
C THR A 32 0.73 -7.25 14.89
N TYR A 33 0.68 -6.08 14.27
CA TYR A 33 1.77 -5.11 14.22
C TYR A 33 1.37 -3.79 14.86
N ASN A 34 2.29 -3.23 15.64
CA ASN A 34 2.17 -1.89 16.24
C ASN A 34 3.01 -0.85 15.50
N ILE A 35 3.75 -1.27 14.49
CA ILE A 35 4.64 -0.42 13.72
C ILE A 35 4.53 -0.77 12.24
N THR A 36 4.93 0.17 11.39
CA THR A 36 5.30 -0.08 10.00
C THR A 36 6.52 0.78 9.69
N TYR A 37 7.34 0.31 8.75
CA TYR A 37 8.34 1.12 8.11
C TYR A 37 7.77 1.62 6.78
N VAL A 38 7.78 2.92 6.57
CA VAL A 38 7.36 3.56 5.31
C VAL A 38 8.62 3.89 4.53
N ASN A 39 8.89 3.12 3.50
CA ASN A 39 10.03 3.29 2.62
C ASN A 39 9.64 4.22 1.44
N ASN A 40 10.52 5.15 1.09
CA ASN A 40 10.35 6.17 0.03
C ASN A 40 10.11 5.59 -1.38
N ASN A 41 10.46 4.33 -1.59
CA ASN A 41 10.37 3.57 -2.84
C ASN A 41 9.11 2.70 -2.92
N GLY A 42 8.01 3.12 -2.28
CA GLY A 42 6.69 2.51 -2.48
C GLY A 42 6.46 1.19 -1.75
N LEU A 43 7.04 1.05 -0.55
CA LEU A 43 6.99 -0.18 0.25
C LEU A 43 6.65 0.07 1.71
N LEU A 44 5.81 -0.80 2.27
CA LEU A 44 5.60 -0.96 3.70
C LEU A 44 6.11 -2.33 4.16
N THR A 45 6.85 -2.34 5.27
CA THR A 45 7.30 -3.55 5.98
C THR A 45 7.00 -3.41 7.47
N PHE A 46 7.02 -4.51 8.22
CA PHE A 46 6.51 -4.52 9.58
C PHE A 46 7.52 -4.95 10.64
N SER A 47 8.60 -5.65 10.26
CA SER A 47 9.62 -6.09 11.21
C SER A 47 10.91 -5.27 11.15
N GLN A 48 11.31 -4.82 9.95
CA GLN A 48 12.53 -4.04 9.75
C GLN A 48 12.41 -3.09 8.57
N ALA A 49 13.21 -2.00 8.60
CA ALA A 49 13.46 -1.20 7.42
C ALA A 49 14.26 -2.05 6.41
N ILE A 50 13.81 -2.06 5.16
CA ILE A 50 14.56 -2.69 4.08
C ILE A 50 15.12 -1.55 3.21
N PRO A 51 16.45 -1.48 3.00
CA PRO A 51 17.09 -0.50 2.11
C PRO A 51 16.79 -0.81 0.64
N GLU A 52 17.30 0.00 -0.30
CA GLU A 52 17.18 -0.16 -1.75
C GLU A 52 17.05 -1.62 -2.20
N THR A 53 15.88 -1.96 -2.75
CA THR A 53 15.66 -3.29 -3.30
C THR A 53 15.06 -3.21 -4.68
N ASN A 54 15.68 -3.94 -5.61
CA ASN A 54 15.01 -4.35 -6.83
C ASN A 54 13.60 -4.85 -6.50
N PRO A 55 12.58 -4.49 -7.29
CA PRO A 55 11.23 -4.91 -7.00
C PRO A 55 11.10 -6.41 -6.84
N TYR A 56 10.38 -6.81 -5.81
CA TYR A 56 10.10 -8.20 -5.53
C TYR A 56 9.06 -8.76 -6.50
N THR A 57 9.29 -10.00 -6.92
CA THR A 57 8.21 -10.85 -7.40
C THR A 57 7.58 -11.53 -6.21
N PHE A 58 6.25 -11.50 -6.13
CA PHE A 58 5.48 -12.23 -5.15
C PHE A 58 4.96 -13.52 -5.80
N PRO A 59 5.23 -14.70 -5.20
CA PRO A 59 5.77 -14.89 -3.86
C PRO A 59 7.30 -14.75 -3.77
N ALA A 60 7.78 -14.08 -2.73
CA ALA A 60 9.18 -13.85 -2.40
C ALA A 60 9.77 -14.91 -1.46
N TYR A 61 8.93 -15.70 -0.77
CA TYR A 61 9.31 -16.72 0.21
C TYR A 61 10.28 -16.20 1.30
N GLY A 62 10.15 -14.92 1.66
CA GLY A 62 11.00 -14.21 2.61
C GLY A 62 10.55 -14.35 4.07
N ASP A 63 11.26 -13.64 4.95
CA ASP A 63 11.02 -13.57 6.39
C ASP A 63 10.40 -12.23 6.85
N GLU A 64 9.91 -11.43 5.90
CA GLU A 64 9.21 -10.17 6.14
C GLU A 64 7.79 -10.20 5.54
N ASP A 65 6.88 -9.41 6.13
CA ASP A 65 5.55 -9.13 5.57
C ASP A 65 5.63 -7.85 4.72
N TYR A 66 5.18 -7.93 3.46
CA TYR A 66 5.32 -6.84 2.49
C TYR A 66 3.97 -6.30 2.04
N ILE A 67 3.84 -4.97 1.97
CA ILE A 67 2.80 -4.30 1.18
C ILE A 67 3.49 -3.33 0.23
N ALA A 68 3.51 -3.66 -1.04
CA ALA A 68 4.14 -2.89 -2.10
C ALA A 68 3.07 -2.29 -3.01
N PRO A 69 2.51 -1.11 -2.70
CA PRO A 69 1.61 -0.42 -3.62
C PRO A 69 2.28 -0.14 -4.97
N LEU A 70 3.57 0.20 -4.96
CA LEU A 70 4.40 0.40 -6.14
C LEU A 70 5.90 0.38 -5.77
N LEU A 71 6.48 -0.79 -5.59
CA LEU A 71 7.91 -0.92 -5.31
C LEU A 71 8.75 -0.70 -6.57
N THR A 72 9.58 0.33 -6.54
CA THR A 72 10.54 0.74 -7.58
C THR A 72 11.43 1.85 -7.01
N ASP A 73 12.57 2.11 -7.65
CA ASP A 73 13.54 3.15 -7.25
C ASP A 73 13.01 4.58 -7.54
N LEU A 74 11.93 5.01 -6.88
CA LEU A 74 11.27 6.30 -7.09
C LEU A 74 12.20 7.49 -6.83
N ASP A 75 13.11 7.36 -5.87
CA ASP A 75 14.11 8.36 -5.51
C ASP A 75 15.17 8.59 -6.60
N ASP A 76 15.49 7.56 -7.38
CA ASP A 76 16.34 7.67 -8.58
C ASP A 76 15.61 8.30 -9.77
N LEU A 77 14.28 8.12 -9.84
CA LEU A 77 13.50 8.51 -11.01
C LEU A 77 13.04 9.97 -10.95
N GLY A 78 12.83 10.50 -9.76
CA GLY A 78 12.10 11.76 -9.58
C GLY A 78 12.40 12.49 -8.29
N ILE A 79 11.72 13.61 -8.14
CA ILE A 79 11.66 14.37 -6.88
C ILE A 79 10.21 14.32 -6.41
N GLY A 80 10.01 14.04 -5.14
CA GLY A 80 8.67 13.83 -4.62
C GLY A 80 8.56 13.99 -3.13
N ILE A 81 7.34 13.83 -2.66
CA ILE A 81 7.00 13.73 -1.26
C ILE A 81 6.40 12.35 -1.06
N TYR A 82 6.92 11.61 -0.09
CA TYR A 82 6.15 10.54 0.50
C TYR A 82 5.67 10.99 1.87
N SER A 83 4.43 10.64 2.18
CA SER A 83 3.75 11.10 3.37
C SER A 83 2.95 10.00 3.99
N TYR A 84 2.71 10.12 5.29
CA TYR A 84 1.85 9.20 5.99
C TYR A 84 1.05 9.87 7.09
N GLN A 85 -0.10 9.30 7.38
CA GLN A 85 -0.96 9.75 8.46
C GLN A 85 -1.83 8.62 9.00
N GLU A 86 -1.98 8.63 10.31
CA GLU A 86 -2.98 7.82 11.00
C GLU A 86 -4.22 8.66 11.31
N TYR A 87 -5.40 8.07 11.10
CA TYR A 87 -6.69 8.63 11.43
C TYR A 87 -7.45 7.65 12.32
N THR A 88 -7.98 8.17 13.43
CA THR A 88 -8.88 7.47 14.36
C THR A 88 -10.25 8.16 14.49
N SER A 89 -10.45 9.23 13.72
CA SER A 89 -11.69 9.99 13.62
C SER A 89 -11.73 10.79 12.32
N GLY A 90 -12.88 11.40 12.02
CA GLY A 90 -13.03 12.29 10.87
C GLY A 90 -13.49 11.61 9.58
N SER A 91 -13.49 12.39 8.49
CA SER A 91 -14.08 11.99 7.20
C SER A 91 -13.32 10.85 6.51
N VAL A 92 -12.04 10.65 6.82
CA VAL A 92 -11.24 9.54 6.28
C VAL A 92 -11.83 8.19 6.71
N LEU A 93 -12.24 8.04 7.98
CA LEU A 93 -12.90 6.83 8.47
C LEU A 93 -14.27 6.63 7.81
N THR A 94 -15.04 7.71 7.63
CA THR A 94 -16.34 7.64 6.92
C THR A 94 -16.17 7.14 5.50
N ARG A 95 -15.17 7.66 4.76
CA ARG A 95 -14.88 7.23 3.40
C ARG A 95 -14.38 5.79 3.34
N ALA A 96 -13.44 5.42 4.21
CA ALA A 96 -12.96 4.04 4.35
C ALA A 96 -14.11 3.07 4.63
N THR A 97 -15.04 3.45 5.52
CA THR A 97 -16.23 2.65 5.82
C THR A 97 -17.12 2.46 4.59
N GLN A 98 -17.35 3.52 3.82
CA GLN A 98 -18.15 3.46 2.59
C GLN A 98 -17.48 2.57 1.53
N ASP A 99 -16.19 2.79 1.27
CA ASP A 99 -15.42 2.03 0.30
C ASP A 99 -15.41 0.54 0.65
N ILE A 100 -15.13 0.17 1.90
CA ILE A 100 -15.12 -1.23 2.34
C ILE A 100 -16.50 -1.87 2.23
N ASN A 101 -17.57 -1.20 2.68
CA ASN A 101 -18.91 -1.78 2.59
C ASN A 101 -19.41 -1.90 1.12
N GLN A 102 -18.91 -1.06 0.22
CA GLN A 102 -19.15 -1.20 -1.21
C GLN A 102 -18.38 -2.40 -1.80
N TYR A 103 -17.09 -2.55 -1.49
CA TYR A 103 -16.23 -3.59 -2.06
C TYR A 103 -16.45 -4.97 -1.44
N PHE A 104 -16.86 -5.00 -0.17
CA PHE A 104 -17.01 -6.22 0.63
C PHE A 104 -18.38 -6.27 1.33
N PRO A 105 -19.50 -6.29 0.58
CA PRO A 105 -20.85 -6.21 1.16
C PRO A 105 -21.14 -7.36 2.14
N GLY A 106 -22.01 -7.11 3.11
CA GLY A 106 -22.51 -8.10 4.07
C GLY A 106 -21.61 -8.37 5.28
N ARG A 107 -20.68 -7.45 5.60
CA ARG A 107 -19.74 -7.58 6.74
C ARG A 107 -20.03 -6.66 7.92
N ASP A 108 -21.01 -5.75 7.79
CA ASP A 108 -21.35 -4.72 8.78
C ASP A 108 -20.12 -3.98 9.29
N PHE A 109 -19.26 -3.53 8.37
CA PHE A 109 -17.97 -2.93 8.69
C PHE A 109 -18.12 -1.45 9.07
N THR A 110 -17.38 -0.99 10.07
CA THR A 110 -17.24 0.45 10.40
C THR A 110 -15.79 0.74 10.80
N ALA A 111 -15.04 1.45 9.96
CA ALA A 111 -13.64 1.75 10.24
C ALA A 111 -13.50 2.53 11.54
N SER A 112 -12.66 2.04 12.45
CA SER A 112 -12.25 2.75 13.68
C SER A 112 -10.82 3.26 13.58
N TRP A 113 -10.05 2.78 12.60
CA TRP A 113 -8.66 3.13 12.40
C TRP A 113 -8.30 3.05 10.91
N VAL A 114 -7.58 4.06 10.43
CA VAL A 114 -7.06 4.12 9.06
C VAL A 114 -5.63 4.66 9.10
N PHE A 115 -4.72 4.00 8.42
CA PHE A 115 -3.40 4.52 8.11
C PHE A 115 -3.26 4.71 6.61
N VAL A 116 -2.80 5.87 6.18
CA VAL A 116 -2.55 6.20 4.77
C VAL A 116 -1.07 6.47 4.61
N ALA A 117 -0.43 5.80 3.65
CA ALA A 117 0.86 6.18 3.11
C ALA A 117 0.68 6.58 1.65
N THR A 118 1.25 7.71 1.24
CA THR A 118 1.18 8.26 -0.11
C THR A 118 2.59 8.49 -0.63
N TRP A 119 2.82 8.14 -1.88
CA TRP A 119 4.02 8.50 -2.64
C TRP A 119 3.57 9.38 -3.80
N ASP A 120 4.04 10.62 -3.82
CA ASP A 120 3.69 11.63 -4.83
C ASP A 120 4.96 12.23 -5.43
N TYR A 121 5.34 11.75 -6.60
CA TYR A 121 6.61 12.02 -7.27
C TYR A 121 6.39 12.64 -8.65
N VAL A 122 7.35 13.46 -9.06
CA VAL A 122 7.45 13.97 -10.43
C VAL A 122 8.74 13.47 -11.04
N LEU A 123 8.63 12.81 -12.20
CA LEU A 123 9.75 12.24 -12.93
C LEU A 123 10.65 13.35 -13.50
N THR A 124 11.97 13.20 -13.34
CA THR A 124 12.92 14.26 -13.68
C THR A 124 13.12 14.46 -15.19
N TRP A 125 12.82 13.46 -16.02
CA TRP A 125 13.09 13.50 -17.47
C TRP A 125 11.92 14.02 -18.33
N ASP A 126 10.68 13.85 -17.89
CA ASP A 126 9.48 14.25 -18.65
C ASP A 126 8.41 15.00 -17.83
N MET A 127 8.67 15.24 -16.53
CA MET A 127 7.77 15.94 -15.62
C MET A 127 6.40 15.26 -15.40
N ASN A 128 6.27 13.98 -15.77
CA ASN A 128 5.04 13.24 -15.49
C ASN A 128 4.96 12.88 -13.99
N ALA A 129 3.73 12.86 -13.47
CA ALA A 129 3.47 12.58 -12.07
C ALA A 129 3.19 11.08 -11.80
N ILE A 130 3.63 10.62 -10.64
CA ILE A 130 3.31 9.33 -10.05
C ILE A 130 2.74 9.60 -8.66
N THR A 131 1.49 9.23 -8.46
CA THR A 131 0.81 9.28 -7.17
C THR A 131 0.21 7.91 -6.88
N VAL A 132 0.66 7.29 -5.79
CA VAL A 132 0.09 6.02 -5.30
C VAL A 132 -0.13 6.10 -3.80
N GLN A 133 -1.21 5.47 -3.31
CA GLN A 133 -1.47 5.36 -1.88
C GLN A 133 -1.66 3.91 -1.47
N ALA A 134 -1.10 3.53 -0.32
CA ALA A 134 -1.52 2.37 0.45
C ALA A 134 -2.35 2.83 1.63
N VAL A 135 -3.50 2.19 1.84
CA VAL A 135 -4.44 2.49 2.92
C VAL A 135 -4.70 1.23 3.73
N LEU A 136 -4.25 1.21 4.97
CA LEU A 136 -4.54 0.14 5.92
C LEU A 136 -5.77 0.54 6.73
N ILE A 137 -6.77 -0.33 6.81
CA ILE A 137 -8.07 -0.01 7.41
C ILE A 137 -8.43 -1.12 8.39
N SER A 138 -8.87 -0.74 9.59
CA SER A 138 -9.31 -1.69 10.61
C SER A 138 -10.51 -1.18 11.41
N ASP A 139 -11.33 -2.12 11.87
CA ASP A 139 -12.33 -1.91 12.94
C ASP A 139 -11.99 -2.70 14.22
N GLY A 140 -10.80 -3.31 14.27
CA GLY A 140 -10.34 -4.23 15.31
C GLY A 140 -10.77 -5.69 15.11
N GLY A 141 -11.79 -5.96 14.29
CA GLY A 141 -12.22 -7.30 13.91
C GLY A 141 -11.81 -7.69 12.50
N PHE A 142 -11.85 -6.76 11.56
CA PHE A 142 -11.41 -6.91 10.18
C PHE A 142 -10.24 -5.98 9.89
N SER A 143 -9.34 -6.43 9.01
CA SER A 143 -8.30 -5.59 8.42
C SER A 143 -8.36 -5.67 6.91
N PHE A 144 -8.18 -4.52 6.27
CA PHE A 144 -8.13 -4.38 4.83
C PHE A 144 -6.90 -3.60 4.39
N ILE A 145 -6.43 -3.91 3.18
CA ILE A 145 -5.49 -3.09 2.44
C ILE A 145 -6.22 -2.56 1.21
N LEU A 146 -6.18 -1.24 1.03
CA LEU A 146 -6.56 -0.58 -0.22
C LEU A 146 -5.31 0.00 -0.87
N ILE A 147 -5.21 -0.13 -2.19
CA ILE A 147 -4.20 0.54 -2.99
C ILE A 147 -4.92 1.44 -3.99
N HIS A 148 -4.55 2.72 -3.99
CA HIS A 148 -5.09 3.74 -4.87
C HIS A 148 -4.01 4.19 -5.84
N TYR A 149 -4.22 3.93 -7.13
CA TYR A 149 -3.41 4.49 -8.20
C TYR A 149 -4.02 5.81 -8.67
N GLY A 150 -3.26 6.90 -8.54
CA GLY A 150 -3.59 8.24 -9.01
C GLY A 150 -3.05 8.48 -10.41
N ASP A 151 -2.37 9.60 -10.62
CA ASP A 151 -1.53 9.74 -11.81
C ASP A 151 -0.37 8.77 -11.72
N CYS A 152 -0.04 8.13 -12.84
CA CYS A 152 0.78 6.92 -12.84
C CYS A 152 1.54 6.93 -14.15
N ALA A 153 2.60 7.73 -14.17
CA ALA A 153 3.52 7.81 -15.29
C ALA A 153 4.14 6.45 -15.58
N ALA A 154 4.60 6.28 -16.82
CA ALA A 154 5.21 5.04 -17.24
C ALA A 154 6.67 5.01 -16.74
N ILE A 155 7.01 4.02 -15.91
CA ILE A 155 8.36 3.87 -15.36
C ILE A 155 9.21 2.99 -16.28
N PRO A 156 10.45 3.41 -16.63
CA PRO A 156 11.36 2.66 -17.50
C PRO A 156 12.27 1.66 -16.76
N THR A 157 12.08 1.50 -15.45
CA THR A 157 12.81 0.54 -14.59
C THR A 157 11.88 -0.58 -14.11
N ALA A 158 12.44 -1.55 -13.40
CA ALA A 158 11.66 -2.66 -12.87
C ALA A 158 10.61 -2.16 -11.87
N VAL A 159 9.43 -2.79 -11.87
CA VAL A 159 8.31 -2.40 -10.98
C VAL A 159 7.65 -3.63 -10.38
N GLY A 160 7.30 -3.57 -9.10
CA GLY A 160 6.53 -4.58 -8.38
C GLY A 160 5.34 -3.96 -7.64
N ALA A 161 4.17 -4.58 -7.73
CA ALA A 161 2.98 -4.16 -6.99
C ALA A 161 2.23 -5.38 -6.46
N GLY A 162 1.81 -5.33 -5.19
CA GLY A 162 1.13 -6.42 -4.52
C GLY A 162 1.38 -6.46 -3.01
N TYR A 163 1.21 -7.65 -2.44
CA TYR A 163 1.58 -7.95 -1.07
C TYR A 163 2.06 -9.39 -0.95
N ASP A 164 2.79 -9.67 0.13
CA ASP A 164 3.25 -11.00 0.47
C ASP A 164 3.40 -11.12 1.98
N THR A 165 3.39 -12.34 2.48
CA THR A 165 3.59 -12.64 3.89
C THR A 165 4.88 -13.40 4.13
N ILE A 166 5.31 -13.43 5.39
CA ILE A 166 6.41 -14.30 5.85
C ILE A 166 6.14 -15.75 5.42
N GLY A 167 7.09 -16.32 4.68
CA GLY A 167 7.01 -17.66 4.08
C GLY A 167 6.02 -17.78 2.91
N SER A 168 5.49 -16.65 2.43
CA SER A 168 4.47 -16.54 1.38
C SER A 168 3.25 -17.43 1.60
N THR A 169 2.78 -17.49 2.86
CA THR A 169 1.54 -18.22 3.19
C THR A 169 0.33 -17.61 2.49
N ASP A 170 0.35 -16.30 2.27
CA ASP A 170 -0.61 -15.54 1.50
C ASP A 170 0.11 -14.44 0.72
N TYR A 171 -0.22 -14.28 -0.55
CA TYR A 171 0.36 -13.25 -1.40
C TYR A 171 -0.58 -12.91 -2.55
N TYR A 172 -0.36 -11.74 -3.15
CA TYR A 172 -1.00 -11.35 -4.40
C TYR A 172 -0.08 -10.46 -5.21
N GLN A 173 0.18 -10.82 -6.47
CA GLN A 173 0.90 -9.99 -7.41
C GLN A 173 -0.10 -9.22 -8.29
N ILE A 174 -0.15 -7.90 -8.12
CA ILE A 174 -0.91 -7.02 -9.02
C ILE A 174 -0.14 -6.84 -10.32
N HIS A 175 1.15 -6.52 -10.21
CA HIS A 175 2.02 -6.30 -11.36
C HIS A 175 3.47 -6.61 -11.03
N TYR A 176 4.20 -7.18 -11.97
CA TYR A 176 5.64 -7.37 -11.92
C TYR A 176 6.23 -7.26 -13.32
N ASP A 177 7.21 -6.38 -13.51
CA ASP A 177 8.02 -6.31 -14.73
C ASP A 177 9.50 -6.16 -14.36
N PRO A 178 10.33 -7.21 -14.55
CA PRO A 178 11.75 -7.16 -14.23
C PRO A 178 12.60 -6.48 -15.30
N ASN A 179 12.07 -6.21 -16.50
CA ASN A 179 12.87 -5.75 -17.64
C ASN A 179 12.71 -4.26 -17.94
N GLY A 180 11.92 -3.51 -17.15
CA GLY A 180 11.72 -2.08 -17.33
C GLY A 180 11.06 -1.73 -18.66
N GLY A 181 9.75 -2.00 -18.78
CA GLY A 181 8.97 -1.74 -19.98
C GLY A 181 7.51 -1.44 -19.67
N TYR A 182 7.21 -0.18 -19.33
CA TYR A 182 5.88 0.45 -19.28
C TYR A 182 4.68 -0.44 -18.91
N SER A 183 4.41 -0.54 -17.61
CA SER A 183 3.29 -1.31 -17.06
C SER A 183 2.44 -0.59 -16.01
N ILE A 184 2.90 0.54 -15.48
CA ILE A 184 2.18 1.35 -14.49
C ILE A 184 0.91 2.05 -15.03
N PRO A 185 0.84 2.51 -16.30
CA PRO A 185 -0.40 3.07 -16.85
C PRO A 185 -1.59 2.08 -16.84
N ILE A 186 -1.32 0.77 -16.74
CA ILE A 186 -2.34 -0.28 -16.60
C ILE A 186 -2.91 -0.29 -15.17
N LEU A 187 -2.11 0.00 -14.14
CA LEU A 187 -2.53 -0.05 -12.73
C LEU A 187 -3.63 0.97 -12.42
N LYS A 188 -3.53 2.18 -12.98
CA LYS A 188 -4.59 3.22 -12.90
C LYS A 188 -5.91 2.77 -13.53
N ASN A 189 -5.87 1.86 -14.50
CA ASN A 189 -7.04 1.41 -15.28
C ASN A 189 -7.55 0.02 -14.89
N THR A 190 -6.85 -0.69 -14.03
CA THR A 190 -7.20 -2.05 -13.56
C THR A 190 -7.64 -2.05 -12.11
N THR A 191 -8.31 -3.12 -11.69
CA THR A 191 -8.96 -3.22 -10.39
C THR A 191 -9.42 -4.65 -10.11
N ASN A 192 -9.52 -5.03 -8.83
CA ASN A 192 -10.24 -6.24 -8.40
C ASN A 192 -11.61 -5.93 -7.75
N VAL A 193 -11.99 -4.67 -7.62
CA VAL A 193 -13.25 -4.22 -6.97
C VAL A 193 -14.19 -3.46 -7.91
N GLY A 194 -13.87 -3.42 -9.20
CA GLY A 194 -14.72 -2.79 -10.21
C GLY A 194 -14.64 -1.26 -10.25
N VAL A 195 -13.66 -0.65 -9.57
CA VAL A 195 -13.38 0.79 -9.62
C VAL A 195 -11.96 0.99 -10.16
N PRO A 196 -11.76 1.61 -11.34
CA PRO A 196 -10.43 1.78 -11.93
C PRO A 196 -9.40 2.38 -10.97
N GLY A 197 -8.21 1.77 -10.90
CA GLY A 197 -7.13 2.25 -10.05
C GLY A 197 -7.37 1.97 -8.56
N ARG A 198 -8.35 1.13 -8.22
CA ARG A 198 -8.61 0.70 -6.85
C ARG A 198 -8.40 -0.79 -6.74
N TRP A 199 -7.55 -1.17 -5.81
CA TRP A 199 -7.35 -2.55 -5.41
C TRP A 199 -7.65 -2.67 -3.94
N ALA A 200 -8.39 -3.70 -3.53
CA ALA A 200 -8.74 -3.90 -2.14
C ALA A 200 -8.62 -5.37 -1.74
N PHE A 201 -8.09 -5.63 -0.56
CA PHE A 201 -7.87 -6.98 -0.05
C PHE A 201 -8.32 -7.08 1.40
N LEU A 202 -9.13 -8.09 1.71
CA LEU A 202 -9.40 -8.51 3.08
C LEU A 202 -8.21 -9.34 3.56
N VAL A 203 -7.44 -8.81 4.51
CA VAL A 203 -6.20 -9.43 5.00
C VAL A 203 -6.31 -9.98 6.42
N TYR A 204 -7.41 -9.68 7.10
CA TYR A 204 -7.76 -10.33 8.36
C TYR A 204 -9.28 -10.31 8.55
N ASN A 205 -9.84 -11.45 8.94
CA ASN A 205 -11.30 -11.64 9.07
C ASN A 205 -11.74 -11.91 10.53
N GLY A 206 -10.91 -11.56 11.51
CA GLY A 206 -11.24 -11.81 12.92
C GLY A 206 -11.26 -13.30 13.28
N PRO A 207 -11.28 -13.64 14.57
CA PRO A 207 -11.35 -15.03 15.01
C PRO A 207 -12.74 -15.62 14.68
N GLY A 208 -12.75 -16.77 13.99
CA GLY A 208 -13.97 -17.54 13.70
C GLY A 208 -14.65 -17.26 12.35
N ARG A 209 -14.04 -16.47 11.45
CA ARG A 209 -14.57 -16.25 10.10
C ARG A 209 -13.53 -16.63 9.06
N THR A 210 -13.87 -17.56 8.17
CA THR A 210 -12.97 -18.04 7.10
C THR A 210 -12.61 -16.89 6.17
N LEU A 211 -11.32 -16.70 5.84
CA LEU A 211 -10.91 -15.86 4.72
C LEU A 211 -11.54 -16.44 3.45
N ILE A 212 -12.67 -15.89 3.02
CA ILE A 212 -13.24 -16.22 1.72
C ILE A 212 -12.38 -15.45 0.73
N LYS A 213 -11.42 -16.15 0.11
CA LYS A 213 -10.81 -15.71 -1.14
C LYS A 213 -11.96 -15.56 -2.14
N VAL A 214 -12.40 -14.33 -2.37
CA VAL A 214 -13.19 -14.02 -3.56
C VAL A 214 -12.19 -14.15 -4.72
N MET A 215 -12.09 -15.36 -5.27
CA MET A 215 -11.47 -15.54 -6.57
C MET A 215 -12.47 -14.98 -7.58
N CYS A 216 -12.15 -13.82 -8.15
CA CYS A 216 -12.73 -13.39 -9.42
C CYS A 216 -12.00 -14.10 -10.55
#